data_AF-A0A7I8KNJ3-F1
#
_entry.id   AF-A0A7I8KNJ3-F1
#
_cell.length_a   1.000
_cell.length_b   1.000
_cell.length_c   1.000
_cell.angle_alpha   90.00
_cell.angle_beta   90.00
_cell.angle_gamma   90.00
#
_symmetry.space_group_name_H-M   'P 1'
#
loop_
_entity.id
_entity.type
_entity.pdbx_description
1 polymer ?
#
loop_
_entity_poly.entity_id
_entity_poly.type
_entity_poly.pdbx_seq_one_letter_code
_entity_poly.pdbx_strand_id
1 'polypeptide(L)'
;MEAQPGEAAAGTMSKVAVPVEPKIIVQTTSEVDLLDDGYRWRKYGQKVVKGNPNPRSYYKCTSPGCNARKHIERSSTDHKVVITTYERKHNHGVPGARAGVHGQITDAASEGM
;
A
#
# COMPACT_ATOMS: atom_id res chain seq x y z
N MET A 1 -64.16 -10.76 3.18
CA MET A 1 -63.29 -10.88 2.00
C MET A 1 -62.86 -9.46 1.63
N GLU A 2 -61.61 -9.01 1.68
CA GLU A 2 -60.30 -9.66 1.81
C GLU A 2 -59.31 -8.66 2.44
N ALA A 3 -58.37 -9.17 3.23
CA ALA A 3 -57.34 -8.39 3.91
C ALA A 3 -56.20 -8.01 2.95
N GLN A 4 -55.66 -6.79 3.10
CA GLN A 4 -54.44 -6.33 2.43
C GLN A 4 -53.22 -7.04 3.02
N PRO A 5 -52.30 -7.62 2.22
CA PRO A 5 -51.04 -8.13 2.74
C PRO A 5 -50.08 -6.96 3.04
N GLY A 6 -49.59 -6.95 4.28
CA GLY A 6 -48.70 -5.94 4.83
C GLY A 6 -47.28 -5.98 4.25
N GLU A 7 -46.66 -4.80 4.22
CA GLU A 7 -45.25 -4.60 3.91
C GLU A 7 -44.36 -5.29 4.96
N ALA A 8 -43.47 -6.15 4.48
CA ALA A 8 -42.40 -6.70 5.29
C ALA A 8 -41.30 -5.66 5.48
N ALA A 9 -41.18 -5.14 6.71
CA ALA A 9 -40.08 -4.28 7.12
C ALA A 9 -38.74 -5.05 7.03
N ALA A 10 -37.89 -4.68 6.07
CA ALA A 10 -36.51 -5.12 6.04
C ALA A 10 -35.74 -4.47 7.19
N GLY A 11 -35.48 -5.25 8.25
CA GLY A 11 -34.62 -4.83 9.35
C GLY A 11 -33.21 -4.53 8.84
N THR A 12 -32.83 -3.25 8.86
CA THR A 12 -31.46 -2.83 8.58
C THR A 12 -30.56 -3.27 9.74
N MET A 13 -29.77 -4.32 9.53
CA MET A 13 -28.69 -4.64 10.46
C MET A 13 -27.58 -3.61 10.25
N SER A 14 -27.46 -2.67 11.18
CA SER A 14 -26.34 -1.72 11.23
C SER A 14 -25.03 -2.50 11.29
N LYS A 15 -24.31 -2.55 10.16
CA LYS A 15 -22.95 -3.08 10.10
C LYS A 15 -22.07 -2.19 10.97
N VAL A 16 -21.55 -2.73 12.07
CA VAL A 16 -20.49 -2.11 12.85
C VAL A 16 -19.34 -1.84 11.88
N ALA A 17 -19.12 -0.57 11.54
CA ALA A 17 -18.01 -0.16 10.70
C ALA A 17 -16.73 -0.32 11.51
N VAL A 18 -16.03 -1.44 11.31
CA VAL A 18 -14.66 -1.60 11.77
C VAL A 18 -13.84 -0.48 11.10
N PRO A 19 -13.09 0.35 11.84
CA PRO A 19 -12.26 1.38 11.23
C PRO A 19 -11.30 0.73 10.24
N VAL A 20 -11.57 0.93 8.95
CA VAL A 20 -10.75 0.39 7.86
C VAL A 20 -9.49 1.22 7.80
N GLU A 21 -8.34 0.60 8.07
CA GLU A 21 -7.03 1.24 7.91
C GLU A 21 -6.90 1.76 6.47
N PRO A 22 -6.51 3.02 6.25
CA PRO A 22 -6.51 3.62 4.92
C PRO A 22 -5.55 2.88 4.00
N LYS A 23 -6.09 2.29 2.93
CA LYS A 23 -5.31 1.67 1.85
C LYS A 23 -5.21 2.65 0.70
N ILE A 24 -4.00 2.87 0.20
CA ILE A 24 -3.77 3.75 -0.96
C ILE A 24 -3.65 2.86 -2.18
N ILE A 25 -4.49 3.11 -3.19
CA ILE A 25 -4.48 2.37 -4.46
C ILE A 25 -3.98 3.33 -5.54
N VAL A 26 -2.89 2.95 -6.20
CA VAL A 26 -2.30 3.68 -7.32
C VAL A 26 -2.49 2.85 -8.58
N GLN A 27 -3.16 3.42 -9.57
CA GLN A 27 -3.34 2.83 -10.89
C GLN A 27 -2.48 3.60 -11.89
N THR A 28 -1.62 2.91 -12.62
CA THR A 28 -0.68 3.52 -13.56
C THR A 28 -0.63 2.71 -14.84
N THR A 29 -0.51 3.38 -15.98
CA THR A 29 -0.24 2.73 -17.27
C THR A 29 1.27 2.52 -17.43
N SER A 30 1.76 1.30 -17.31
CA SER A 30 3.19 0.95 -17.30
C SER A 30 3.41 -0.47 -17.84
N GLU A 31 4.51 -0.68 -18.57
CA GLU A 31 5.00 -2.01 -18.97
C GLU A 31 5.77 -2.72 -17.84
N VAL A 32 6.12 -1.97 -16.78
CA VAL A 32 6.86 -2.46 -15.62
C VAL A 32 5.92 -2.60 -14.43
N ASP A 33 5.93 -3.78 -13.79
CA ASP A 33 5.11 -4.08 -12.62
C ASP A 33 5.62 -3.40 -11.35
N LEU A 34 6.95 -3.33 -11.18
CA LEU A 34 7.60 -2.74 -10.02
C LEU A 34 8.03 -1.31 -10.30
N LEU A 35 7.28 -0.34 -9.79
CA LEU A 35 7.68 1.06 -9.78
C LEU A 35 8.80 1.29 -8.76
N ASP A 36 9.77 2.11 -9.13
CA ASP A 36 10.77 2.63 -8.20
C ASP A 36 10.14 3.75 -7.34
N ASP A 37 9.77 3.41 -6.12
CA ASP A 37 9.24 4.33 -5.11
C ASP A 37 10.31 4.73 -4.07
N GLY A 38 11.57 4.36 -4.31
CA GLY A 38 12.71 4.56 -3.41
C GLY A 38 12.73 3.64 -2.18
N TYR A 39 11.65 2.90 -1.89
CA TYR A 39 11.63 1.98 -0.76
C TYR A 39 12.16 0.60 -1.15
N ARG A 40 12.78 -0.08 -0.18
CA ARG A 40 13.25 -1.46 -0.39
C ARG A 40 12.14 -2.46 -0.09
N TRP A 41 11.74 -3.19 -1.12
CA TRP A 41 10.68 -4.20 -1.07
C TRP A 41 11.23 -5.60 -1.31
N ARG A 42 10.70 -6.59 -0.59
CA ARG A 42 10.96 -8.02 -0.84
C ARG A 42 9.66 -8.74 -1.12
N LYS A 43 9.63 -9.51 -2.21
CA LYS A 43 8.52 -10.40 -2.52
C LYS A 43 8.43 -11.50 -1.48
N TYR A 44 7.25 -11.71 -0.91
CA TYR A 44 7.01 -12.79 0.05
C TYR A 44 5.98 -13.80 -0.44
N GLY A 45 5.23 -13.47 -1.49
CA GLY A 45 4.22 -14.35 -2.03
C GLY A 45 3.70 -13.90 -3.39
N GLN A 46 3.00 -14.81 -4.03
CA GLN A 46 2.29 -14.59 -5.27
C GLN A 46 0.99 -15.39 -5.23
N LYS A 47 -0.11 -14.80 -5.72
CA LYS A 47 -1.41 -15.46 -5.78
C LYS A 47 -1.98 -15.35 -7.19
N VAL A 48 -2.36 -16.49 -7.77
CA VAL A 48 -3.16 -16.50 -9.00
C VAL A 48 -4.56 -15.98 -8.66
N VAL A 49 -5.05 -15.00 -9.43
CA VAL A 49 -6.34 -14.36 -9.20
C VAL A 49 -7.35 -14.95 -10.19
N LYS A 50 -8.47 -15.48 -9.68
CA LYS A 50 -9.52 -16.05 -10.53
C LYS A 50 -10.08 -14.94 -11.45
N GLY A 51 -10.06 -15.18 -12.76
CA GLY A 51 -10.53 -14.22 -13.76
C GLY A 51 -9.46 -13.22 -14.24
N ASN A 52 -8.25 -13.25 -13.67
CA ASN A 52 -7.14 -12.45 -14.16
C ASN A 52 -6.01 -13.36 -14.64
N PRO A 53 -5.58 -13.27 -15.92
CA PRO A 53 -4.46 -14.06 -16.43
C PRO A 53 -3.14 -13.71 -15.72
N ASN A 54 -3.04 -12.52 -15.13
CA ASN A 54 -1.86 -12.04 -14.45
C ASN A 54 -1.91 -12.36 -12.94
N PRO A 55 -0.87 -12.96 -12.35
CA PRO A 55 -0.83 -13.23 -10.93
C PRO A 55 -0.61 -11.95 -10.11
N ARG A 56 -1.23 -11.87 -8.92
CA ARG A 56 -0.99 -10.79 -7.95
C ARG A 56 0.28 -11.08 -7.15
N SER A 57 1.23 -10.16 -7.17
CA SER A 57 2.48 -10.26 -6.42
C SER A 57 2.41 -9.47 -5.11
N TYR A 58 2.94 -10.04 -4.02
CA TYR A 58 2.91 -9.41 -2.70
C TYR A 58 4.31 -9.11 -2.17
N TYR A 59 4.46 -7.91 -1.64
CA TYR A 59 5.72 -7.35 -1.19
C TYR A 59 5.62 -6.80 0.22
N LYS A 60 6.71 -6.93 0.98
CA LYS A 60 6.89 -6.33 2.30
C LYS A 60 8.11 -5.44 2.29
N CYS A 61 8.05 -4.35 3.05
CA CYS A 61 9.23 -3.53 3.26
C CYS A 61 10.33 -4.36 3.95
N THR A 62 11.59 -4.12 3.59
CA THR A 62 12.74 -4.81 4.20
C THR A 62 13.39 -4.02 5.32
N SER A 63 12.93 -2.80 5.61
CA SER A 63 13.48 -2.00 6.70
C SER A 63 13.16 -2.64 8.06
N PRO A 64 14.12 -2.74 8.99
CA PRO A 64 13.90 -3.32 10.30
C PRO A 64 12.72 -2.65 11.03
N GLY A 65 11.80 -3.46 11.56
CA GLY A 65 10.61 -2.96 12.27
C GLY A 65 9.54 -2.30 11.37
N CYS A 66 9.70 -2.28 10.05
CA CYS A 66 8.70 -1.72 9.15
C CYS A 66 7.64 -2.76 8.74
N ASN A 67 6.37 -2.40 8.94
CA ASN A 67 5.22 -3.26 8.64
C ASN A 67 4.49 -2.88 7.35
N ALA A 68 5.05 -1.97 6.55
CA ALA A 68 4.52 -1.56 5.26
C ALA A 68 4.50 -2.73 4.27
N ARG A 69 3.37 -2.86 3.57
CA ARG A 69 3.11 -3.92 2.60
C ARG A 69 2.55 -3.30 1.34
N LYS A 70 2.81 -3.95 0.21
CA LYS A 70 2.09 -3.64 -1.03
C LYS A 70 1.78 -4.89 -1.82
N HIS A 71 0.75 -4.84 -2.63
CA HIS A 71 0.51 -5.84 -3.65
C HIS A 71 0.34 -5.19 -5.01
N ILE A 72 0.79 -5.90 -6.03
CA ILE A 72 0.82 -5.44 -7.41
C ILE A 72 0.02 -6.44 -8.25
N GLU A 73 -0.89 -5.91 -9.05
CA GLU A 73 -1.72 -6.67 -9.97
C GLU A 73 -1.86 -5.90 -11.28
N ARG A 74 -1.79 -6.60 -12.40
CA ARG A 74 -2.20 -6.04 -13.69
C ARG A 74 -3.69 -6.16 -13.87
N SER A 75 -4.35 -5.16 -14.46
CA SER A 75 -5.77 -5.28 -14.79
C SER A 75 -6.01 -6.47 -15.72
N SER A 76 -7.13 -7.17 -15.50
CA SER A 76 -7.58 -8.25 -16.39
C SER A 76 -8.02 -7.74 -17.75
N THR A 77 -8.44 -6.47 -17.84
CA THR A 77 -9.00 -5.87 -19.05
C THR A 77 -7.93 -5.18 -19.88
N ASP A 78 -6.92 -4.59 -19.24
CA ASP A 78 -5.81 -3.91 -19.91
C ASP A 78 -4.48 -4.24 -19.22
N HIS A 79 -3.62 -4.98 -19.91
CA HIS A 79 -2.32 -5.41 -19.37
C HIS A 79 -1.35 -4.26 -19.14
N LYS A 80 -1.59 -3.08 -19.73
CA LYS A 80 -0.80 -1.87 -19.48
C LYS A 80 -1.15 -1.24 -18.14
N VAL A 81 -2.32 -1.55 -17.58
CA VAL A 81 -2.76 -0.98 -16.31
C VAL A 81 -2.20 -1.82 -15.17
N VAL A 82 -1.28 -1.23 -14.41
CA VAL A 82 -0.71 -1.78 -13.18
C VAL A 82 -1.39 -1.12 -11.99
N ILE A 83 -1.93 -1.95 -11.10
CA ILE A 83 -2.60 -1.54 -9.87
C ILE A 83 -1.70 -1.92 -8.70
N THR A 84 -1.19 -0.91 -7.99
CA THR A 84 -0.40 -1.08 -6.77
C THR A 84 -1.24 -0.63 -5.57
N THR A 85 -1.45 -1.53 -4.63
CA THR A 85 -2.13 -1.20 -3.37
C THR A 85 -1.11 -1.19 -2.24
N TYR A 86 -0.95 -0.04 -1.60
CA TYR A 86 -0.12 0.16 -0.43
C TYR A 86 -0.96 0.00 0.83
N GLU A 87 -0.40 -0.74 1.78
CA GLU A 87 -0.98 -1.01 3.09
C GLU A 87 0.03 -0.62 4.18
N ARG A 88 -0.46 0.17 5.14
CA ARG A 88 0.29 0.76 6.25
C ARG A 88 1.32 1.80 5.80
N LYS A 89 1.69 2.68 6.73
CA LYS A 89 2.72 3.71 6.52
C LYS A 89 4.11 3.17 6.83
N HIS A 90 5.13 3.68 6.12
CA HIS A 90 6.52 3.49 6.51
C HIS A 90 6.80 4.24 7.82
N ASN A 91 7.63 3.65 8.67
CA ASN A 91 8.12 4.23 9.93
C ASN A 91 9.60 4.65 9.83
N HIS A 92 10.09 4.86 8.61
CA HIS A 92 11.45 5.25 8.31
C HIS A 92 11.48 6.10 7.04
N GLY A 93 12.56 6.87 6.84
CA GLY A 93 12.79 7.58 5.59
C GLY A 93 13.13 6.65 4.42
N VAL A 94 13.07 7.18 3.21
CA VAL A 94 13.46 6.47 1.98
C VAL A 94 14.93 6.03 2.10
N PRO A 95 15.24 4.72 2.05
CA PRO A 95 16.61 4.25 2.15
C PRO A 95 17.49 4.82 1.04
N GLY A 96 18.59 5.48 1.39
CA GLY A 96 19.52 6.04 0.39
C GLY A 96 19.17 7.46 -0.09
N ALA A 97 17.98 7.97 0.19
CA ALA A 97 17.82 9.41 0.36
C ALA A 97 18.63 9.74 1.60
N ARG A 98 19.75 10.47 1.45
CA ARG A 98 20.61 10.86 2.57
C ARG A 98 19.72 11.33 3.72
N ALA A 99 19.63 10.51 4.77
CA ALA A 99 18.95 10.89 5.98
C ALA A 99 19.55 12.24 6.40
N GLY A 100 18.68 13.22 6.65
CA GLY A 100 19.07 14.58 6.91
C GLY A 100 20.23 14.66 7.89
N VAL A 101 21.25 15.43 7.51
CA VAL A 101 22.25 15.93 8.43
C VAL A 101 21.50 16.82 9.43
N HIS A 102 21.10 16.23 10.55
CA HIS A 102 20.71 16.97 11.74
C HIS A 102 21.48 16.38 12.92
N GLY A 103 22.41 17.18 13.45
CA GLY A 103 23.02 16.95 14.76
C GLY A 103 24.45 16.42 14.74
N GLN A 104 25.40 17.26 14.36
CA GLN A 104 26.66 17.40 15.12
C GLN A 104 27.30 18.75 14.81
N ILE A 105 26.79 19.77 15.51
CA ILE A 105 27.61 20.88 16.00
C ILE A 105 28.82 20.26 16.69
N THR A 106 29.99 20.36 16.07
CA THR A 106 31.26 20.33 16.80
C THR A 106 31.87 21.70 16.60
N ASP A 107 31.71 22.54 17.63
CA ASP A 107 32.56 23.69 17.82
C ASP A 107 33.98 23.15 18.00
N ALA A 108 34.83 23.37 17.00
CA ALA A 108 36.24 23.02 17.04
C ALA A 108 37.03 24.27 16.65
N ALA A 109 37.55 24.90 17.70
CA ALA A 109 38.48 26.02 17.68
C ALA A 109 39.57 25.88 16.62
N SER A 110 39.91 27.00 16.00
CA SER A 110 41.26 27.24 15.48
C SER A 110 41.58 28.72 15.66
N GLU A 111 42.15 29.04 16.82
CA GLU A 111 43.06 30.17 16.97
C GLU A 111 44.28 29.95 16.06
N GLY A 112 44.82 31.05 15.50
CA GLY A 112 46.18 31.10 14.97
C GLY A 112 46.31 31.44 13.48
N MET A 113 46.33 32.73 13.14
CA MET A 113 47.50 33.42 12.57
C MET A 113 47.28 34.93 12.60
#